data_AF-A0A7C1DS76-F1
#
_entry.id   AF-A0A7C1DS76-F1
#
_cell.length_a   1.000
_cell.length_b   1.000
_cell.length_c   1.000
_cell.angle_alpha   90.00
_cell.angle_beta   90.00
_cell.angle_gamma   90.00
#
_symmetry.space_group_name_H-M   'P 1'
#
loop_
_entity.id
_entity.type
_entity.pdbx_description
1 polymer ?
#
loop_
_entity_poly.entity_id
_entity_poly.type
_entity_poly.pdbx_seq_one_letter_code
_entity_poly.pdbx_strand_id
1 'polypeptide(L)'
;RTFVFLHELEYLAKNNLIKGGDLDNAIVIIDRKVSQEELDHLAEVLNKPRIKVQHEGILNNIELRYPNEPARHKLLDMIGDLALVGRWFKAKIIATRPGHHANKEFARILRQLMKKSALQKQVPLYNPNIEPVYDINEIKRRLPHRPPFLLIDKVIHLDQKSVVCIKNVTMNEPFFLGHFPNEPIMPGVLQIEAAAQAGGMLVLGTVPDPENYATYFLKIDKVKFKNKVVPGDTLILKMDLLEPIRHGVALMFAEVFVGNKLVMEGELMAQIVKVK
;
A
#
# COMPACT_ATOMS: atom_id res chain seq x y z
N ARG A 1 -0.93 -18.46 28.77
CA ARG A 1 -2.04 -18.53 29.75
C ARG A 1 -3.03 -17.45 29.40
N THR A 2 -4.31 -17.78 29.39
CA THR A 2 -5.39 -16.84 29.09
C THR A 2 -5.80 -16.14 30.38
N PHE A 3 -6.21 -14.88 30.31
CA PHE A 3 -6.71 -14.11 31.45
C PHE A 3 -8.20 -13.86 31.26
N VAL A 4 -8.96 -14.06 32.32
CA VAL A 4 -10.42 -13.85 32.31
C VAL A 4 -10.83 -13.19 33.63
N PHE A 5 -11.75 -12.24 33.57
CA PHE A 5 -12.31 -11.68 34.80
C PHE A 5 -13.42 -12.58 35.35
N LEU A 6 -13.57 -12.57 36.66
CA LEU A 6 -14.56 -13.40 37.33
C LEU A 6 -15.98 -13.12 36.83
N HIS A 7 -16.35 -11.84 36.60
CA HIS A 7 -17.67 -11.48 36.08
C HIS A 7 -17.94 -11.99 34.66
N GLU A 8 -16.90 -12.21 33.86
CA GLU A 8 -17.03 -12.74 32.48
C GLU A 8 -17.17 -14.27 32.48
N LEU A 9 -16.66 -14.94 33.52
CA LEU A 9 -16.56 -16.39 33.59
C LEU A 9 -17.93 -17.07 33.53
N GLU A 10 -18.92 -16.57 34.26
CA GLU A 10 -20.28 -17.11 34.25
C GLU A 10 -20.93 -16.98 32.87
N TYR A 11 -20.76 -15.83 32.23
CA TYR A 11 -21.30 -15.59 30.89
C TYR A 11 -20.66 -16.56 29.88
N LEU A 12 -19.35 -16.73 29.93
CA LEU A 12 -18.62 -17.63 29.05
C LEU A 12 -19.01 -19.10 29.27
N ALA A 13 -19.21 -19.52 30.52
CA ALA A 13 -19.64 -20.86 30.88
C ALA A 13 -21.08 -21.13 30.40
N LYS A 14 -22.03 -20.23 30.69
CA LYS A 14 -23.44 -20.34 30.27
C LYS A 14 -23.60 -20.43 28.75
N ASN A 15 -22.74 -19.77 27.99
CA ASN A 15 -22.78 -19.77 26.52
C ASN A 15 -21.87 -20.84 25.87
N ASN A 16 -21.29 -21.74 26.66
CA ASN A 16 -20.39 -22.80 26.18
C ASN A 16 -19.22 -22.24 25.32
N LEU A 17 -18.68 -21.08 25.72
CA LEU A 17 -17.60 -20.36 25.03
C LEU A 17 -16.22 -20.69 25.59
N ILE A 18 -16.13 -21.46 26.67
CA ILE A 18 -14.87 -21.93 27.28
C ILE A 18 -14.35 -23.14 26.48
N LYS A 19 -13.93 -22.90 25.23
CA LYS A 19 -13.43 -23.93 24.33
C LYS A 19 -11.91 -24.05 24.47
N GLY A 20 -11.46 -24.92 25.40
CA GLY A 20 -10.03 -25.25 25.57
C GLY A 20 -9.30 -24.52 26.71
N GLY A 21 -10.01 -23.76 27.54
CA GLY A 21 -9.47 -23.20 28.79
C GLY A 21 -9.93 -24.02 29.99
N ASP A 22 -8.99 -24.58 30.76
CA ASP A 22 -9.25 -25.09 32.11
C ASP A 22 -8.70 -24.05 33.11
N LEU A 23 -9.22 -24.03 34.34
CA LEU A 23 -8.72 -23.23 35.46
C LEU A 23 -7.23 -23.50 35.76
N ASP A 24 -6.69 -24.61 35.28
CA ASP A 24 -5.27 -24.97 35.43
C ASP A 24 -4.38 -24.27 34.37
N ASN A 25 -4.99 -23.73 33.31
CA ASN A 25 -4.32 -23.02 32.20
C ASN A 25 -4.74 -21.55 32.04
N ALA A 26 -5.82 -21.14 32.70
CA ALA A 26 -6.37 -19.80 32.71
C ALA A 26 -6.24 -19.14 34.08
N ILE A 27 -5.80 -17.88 34.10
CA ILE A 27 -5.69 -17.07 35.31
C ILE A 27 -6.99 -16.28 35.44
N VAL A 28 -7.75 -16.54 36.50
CA VAL A 28 -9.00 -15.83 36.79
C VAL A 28 -8.73 -14.69 37.75
N ILE A 29 -9.02 -13.46 37.31
CA ILE A 29 -8.82 -12.24 38.07
C ILE A 29 -10.15 -11.84 38.72
N ILE A 30 -10.11 -11.61 40.03
CA ILE A 30 -11.23 -11.18 40.85
C ILE A 30 -11.26 -9.65 40.85
N ASP A 31 -12.27 -9.09 40.20
CA ASP A 31 -12.46 -7.66 40.02
C ASP A 31 -13.59 -7.09 40.90
N ARG A 32 -14.26 -7.95 41.69
CA ARG A 32 -15.31 -7.59 42.65
C ARG A 32 -15.19 -8.40 43.94
N LYS A 33 -15.81 -7.94 45.03
CA LYS A 33 -15.94 -8.76 46.24
C LYS A 33 -16.90 -9.93 45.96
N VAL A 34 -16.52 -11.14 46.36
CA VAL A 34 -17.23 -12.39 46.08
C VAL A 34 -17.60 -13.04 47.41
N SER A 35 -18.83 -13.52 47.55
CA SER A 35 -19.25 -14.30 48.73
C SER A 35 -18.75 -15.75 48.62
N GLN A 36 -18.72 -16.48 49.75
CA GLN A 36 -18.38 -17.90 49.72
C GLN A 36 -19.38 -18.73 48.91
N GLU A 37 -20.67 -18.36 48.96
CA GLU A 37 -21.74 -18.99 48.17
C GLU A 37 -21.51 -18.87 46.66
N GLU A 38 -21.08 -17.70 46.19
CA GLU A 38 -20.74 -17.50 44.77
C GLU A 38 -19.51 -18.34 44.36
N LEU A 39 -18.49 -18.44 45.22
CA LEU A 39 -17.31 -19.27 44.97
C LEU A 39 -17.64 -20.76 44.89
N ASP A 40 -18.56 -21.23 45.74
CA ASP A 40 -19.01 -22.62 45.75
C ASP A 40 -19.83 -22.94 44.49
N HIS A 41 -20.73 -22.04 44.07
CA HIS A 41 -21.45 -22.15 42.80
C HIS A 41 -20.51 -22.14 41.58
N LEU A 42 -19.49 -21.29 41.58
CA LEU A 42 -18.45 -21.28 40.55
C LEU A 42 -17.66 -22.58 40.51
N ALA A 43 -17.39 -23.20 41.66
CA ALA A 43 -16.70 -24.49 41.74
C ALA A 43 -17.55 -25.62 41.11
N GLU A 44 -18.87 -25.60 41.30
CA GLU A 44 -19.81 -26.53 40.65
C GLU A 44 -19.85 -26.33 39.13
N VAL A 45 -20.02 -25.08 38.67
CA VAL A 45 -20.08 -24.74 37.23
C VAL A 45 -18.81 -25.13 36.49
N LEU A 46 -17.66 -25.10 37.18
CA LEU A 46 -16.34 -25.41 36.62
C LEU A 46 -15.86 -26.84 36.95
N ASN A 47 -16.69 -27.64 37.62
CA ASN A 47 -16.45 -29.03 37.99
C ASN A 47 -15.12 -29.24 38.77
N LYS A 48 -14.85 -28.38 39.77
CA LYS A 48 -13.65 -28.47 40.64
C LYS A 48 -14.07 -28.62 42.12
N PRO A 49 -13.29 -29.36 42.94
CA PRO A 49 -13.68 -29.69 44.32
C PRO A 49 -13.62 -28.50 45.29
N ARG A 50 -12.77 -27.49 45.04
CA ARG A 50 -12.74 -26.26 45.85
C ARG A 50 -11.97 -25.14 45.15
N ILE A 51 -12.49 -23.93 45.21
CA ILE A 51 -11.82 -22.71 44.74
C ILE A 51 -11.45 -21.85 45.95
N LYS A 52 -10.23 -21.30 45.98
CA LYS A 52 -9.79 -20.33 47.01
C LYS A 52 -9.34 -19.04 46.35
N VAL A 53 -9.41 -17.94 47.08
CA VAL A 53 -8.93 -16.61 46.65
C VAL A 53 -7.55 -16.36 47.26
N GLN A 54 -6.54 -16.05 46.44
CA GLN A 54 -5.24 -15.57 46.92
C GLN A 54 -5.29 -14.09 47.30
N HIS A 55 -4.30 -13.64 48.08
CA HIS A 55 -4.16 -12.27 48.60
C HIS A 55 -4.14 -11.17 47.52
N GLU A 56 -3.90 -11.49 46.25
CA GLU A 56 -3.83 -10.52 45.15
C GLU A 56 -5.07 -10.52 44.24
N GLY A 57 -6.18 -11.13 44.66
CA GLY A 57 -7.41 -11.15 43.86
C GLY A 57 -7.33 -12.06 42.65
N ILE A 58 -6.61 -13.19 42.76
CA ILE A 58 -6.53 -14.24 41.72
C ILE A 58 -7.02 -15.55 42.34
N LEU A 59 -7.76 -16.36 41.57
CA LEU A 59 -8.18 -17.68 42.01
C LEU A 59 -6.97 -18.63 42.08
N ASN A 60 -6.89 -19.37 43.18
CA ASN A 60 -5.75 -20.12 43.73
C ASN A 60 -5.26 -21.33 42.89
N ASN A 61 -5.57 -21.35 41.59
CA ASN A 61 -5.30 -22.50 40.74
C ASN A 61 -3.96 -22.35 40.00
N ILE A 62 -3.38 -21.14 39.94
CA ILE A 62 -2.12 -20.88 39.21
C ILE A 62 -1.32 -19.74 39.88
N GLU A 63 -0.04 -19.97 40.16
CA GLU A 63 0.91 -18.90 40.53
C GLU A 63 1.34 -18.08 39.31
N LEU A 64 1.34 -16.76 39.46
CA LEU A 64 1.89 -15.83 38.47
C LEU A 64 3.41 -16.02 38.37
N ARG A 65 3.93 -16.07 37.14
CA ARG A 65 5.37 -16.06 36.90
C ARG A 65 5.98 -14.69 37.17
N TYR A 66 5.18 -13.63 37.00
CA TYR A 66 5.56 -12.25 37.25
C TYR A 66 4.36 -11.49 37.85
N PRO A 67 4.57 -10.54 38.79
CA PRO A 67 3.49 -9.72 39.34
C PRO A 67 2.67 -8.98 38.26
N ASN A 68 3.27 -8.68 37.11
CA ASN A 68 2.64 -7.99 35.98
C ASN A 68 2.38 -8.89 34.76
N GLU A 69 2.21 -10.21 34.94
CA GLU A 69 1.92 -11.15 33.84
C GLU A 69 0.73 -10.74 32.94
N PRO A 70 -0.40 -10.22 33.47
CA PRO A 70 -1.50 -9.74 32.63
C PRO A 70 -1.10 -8.60 31.70
N ALA A 71 -0.30 -7.65 32.19
CA ALA A 71 0.20 -6.52 31.40
C ALA A 71 1.16 -6.99 30.30
N ARG A 72 2.03 -7.97 30.60
CA ARG A 72 2.94 -8.59 29.63
C ARG A 72 2.19 -9.32 28.53
N HIS A 73 1.10 -10.02 28.85
CA HIS A 73 0.25 -10.65 27.84
C HIS A 73 -0.35 -9.61 26.90
N LYS A 74 -0.93 -8.53 27.43
CA LYS A 74 -1.47 -7.44 26.59
C LYS A 74 -0.41 -6.75 25.73
N LEU A 75 0.83 -6.66 26.22
CA LEU A 75 1.96 -6.21 25.41
C LEU A 75 2.24 -7.18 24.25
N LEU A 76 2.25 -8.50 24.50
CA LEU A 76 2.45 -9.51 23.46
C LEU A 76 1.32 -9.53 22.43
N ASP A 77 0.06 -9.41 22.87
CA ASP A 77 -1.11 -9.27 21.98
C ASP A 77 -0.92 -8.10 21.02
N MET A 78 -0.53 -6.95 21.57
CA MET A 78 -0.27 -5.74 20.78
C MET A 78 0.89 -5.93 19.81
N ILE A 79 1.99 -6.56 20.22
CA ILE A 79 3.11 -6.88 19.31
C ILE A 79 2.64 -7.80 18.18
N GLY A 80 1.87 -8.85 18.50
CA GLY A 80 1.34 -9.79 17.52
C GLY A 80 0.38 -9.14 16.53
N ASP A 81 -0.58 -8.35 17.02
CA ASP A 81 -1.54 -7.62 16.19
C ASP A 81 -0.83 -6.59 15.28
N LEU A 82 0.18 -5.89 15.80
CA LEU A 82 0.97 -4.92 15.03
C LEU A 82 1.89 -5.57 14.00
N ALA A 83 2.28 -6.83 14.18
CA ALA A 83 3.03 -7.57 13.16
C ALA A 83 2.22 -7.71 11.86
N LEU A 84 0.89 -7.65 11.92
CA LEU A 84 -0.01 -7.69 10.76
C LEU A 84 0.07 -6.44 9.86
N VAL A 85 0.78 -5.39 10.28
CA VAL A 85 1.08 -4.21 9.44
C VAL A 85 1.83 -4.62 8.17
N GLY A 86 2.61 -5.70 8.23
CA GLY A 86 3.28 -6.30 7.06
C GLY A 86 4.58 -5.60 6.64
N ARG A 87 5.09 -4.68 7.47
CA ARG A 87 6.42 -4.07 7.37
C ARG A 87 6.95 -3.81 8.76
N TRP A 88 8.27 -3.90 8.93
CA TRP A 88 8.94 -3.49 10.16
C TRP A 88 8.97 -1.97 10.26
N PHE A 89 8.73 -1.44 11.46
CA PHE A 89 8.76 -0.01 11.71
C PHE A 89 9.34 0.29 13.10
N LYS A 90 10.01 1.43 13.21
CA LYS A 90 10.55 1.93 14.48
C LYS A 90 9.60 2.98 15.02
N ALA A 91 8.92 2.69 16.12
CA ALA A 91 7.97 3.61 16.75
C ALA A 91 7.98 3.46 18.28
N LYS A 92 7.60 4.55 18.97
CA LYS A 92 7.20 4.51 20.38
C LYS A 92 5.69 4.39 20.43
N ILE A 93 5.18 3.31 21.03
CA ILE A 93 3.75 3.04 21.13
C ILE A 93 3.32 3.21 22.57
N ILE A 94 2.28 4.00 22.79
CA ILE A 94 1.64 4.19 24.09
C ILE A 94 0.21 3.67 23.94
N ALA A 95 -0.15 2.73 24.80
CA ALA A 95 -1.47 2.13 24.80
C ALA A 95 -2.05 2.12 26.21
N THR A 96 -3.32 2.51 26.33
CA THR A 96 -4.05 2.51 27.60
C THR A 96 -5.22 1.55 27.44
N ARG A 97 -5.23 0.46 28.22
CA ARG A 97 -6.22 -0.62 28.13
C ARG A 97 -6.36 -1.20 26.71
N PRO A 98 -5.26 -1.69 26.09
CA PRO A 98 -5.31 -2.22 24.72
C PRO A 98 -6.11 -3.52 24.64
N GLY A 99 -6.71 -3.76 23.48
CA GLY A 99 -7.40 -5.00 23.13
C GLY A 99 -7.32 -5.25 21.63
N HIS A 100 -7.57 -6.48 21.20
CA HIS A 100 -7.37 -6.91 19.81
C HIS A 100 -8.09 -6.03 18.79
N HIS A 101 -9.32 -5.59 19.09
CA HIS A 101 -10.06 -4.71 18.18
C HIS A 101 -9.32 -3.38 17.95
N ALA A 102 -8.93 -2.69 19.04
CA ALA A 102 -8.21 -1.43 18.97
C ALA A 102 -6.83 -1.59 18.30
N ASN A 103 -6.10 -2.66 18.64
CA ASN A 103 -4.80 -2.96 18.05
C ASN A 103 -4.89 -3.20 16.54
N LYS A 104 -5.86 -4.00 16.09
CA LYS A 104 -6.08 -4.31 14.67
C LYS A 104 -6.49 -3.08 13.88
N GLU A 105 -7.39 -2.25 14.42
CA GLU A 105 -7.78 -1.00 13.76
C GLU A 105 -6.60 -0.03 13.66
N PHE A 106 -5.81 0.11 14.71
CA PHE A 106 -4.59 0.90 14.67
C PHE A 106 -3.58 0.36 13.63
N ALA A 107 -3.35 -0.96 13.60
CA ALA A 107 -2.49 -1.61 12.61
C ALA A 107 -2.99 -1.38 11.17
N ARG A 108 -4.31 -1.42 10.94
CA ARG A 108 -4.93 -1.14 9.64
C ARG A 108 -4.66 0.29 9.19
N ILE A 109 -4.87 1.27 10.07
CA ILE A 109 -4.61 2.69 9.78
C ILE A 109 -3.12 2.90 9.51
N LEU A 110 -2.25 2.35 10.34
CA LEU A 110 -0.81 2.46 10.18
C LEU A 110 -0.35 1.87 8.83
N ARG A 111 -0.88 0.70 8.45
CA ARG A 111 -0.62 0.08 7.16
C ARG A 111 -1.05 0.96 5.98
N GLN A 112 -2.22 1.60 6.08
CA GLN A 112 -2.70 2.53 5.04
C GLN A 112 -1.79 3.76 4.92
N LEU A 113 -1.38 4.35 6.04
CA LEU A 113 -0.45 5.49 6.05
C LEU A 113 0.92 5.13 5.49
N MET A 114 1.46 3.96 5.84
CA MET A 114 2.72 3.47 5.30
C MET A 114 2.66 3.25 3.79
N LYS A 115 1.56 2.68 3.28
CA LYS A 115 1.34 2.55 1.84
C LYS A 115 1.31 3.92 1.16
N LYS A 116 0.56 4.87 1.72
CA LYS A 116 0.46 6.23 1.18
C LYS A 116 1.82 6.96 1.18
N SER A 117 2.58 6.86 2.26
CA SER A 117 3.91 7.47 2.37
C SER A 117 4.92 6.82 1.42
N ALA A 118 4.88 5.49 1.26
CA ALA A 118 5.72 4.79 0.29
C ALA A 118 5.42 5.21 -1.15
N LEU A 119 4.14 5.37 -1.50
CA LEU A 119 3.71 5.91 -2.79
C LEU A 119 4.18 7.37 -2.98
N GLN A 120 4.05 8.21 -1.95
CA GLN A 120 4.52 9.60 -2.01
C GLN A 120 6.02 9.73 -2.21
N LYS A 121 6.83 8.80 -1.68
CA LYS A 121 8.29 8.76 -1.93
C LYS A 121 8.66 8.34 -3.35
N GLN A 122 7.72 7.80 -4.14
CA GLN A 122 7.94 7.35 -5.50
C GLN A 122 7.50 8.37 -6.56
N VAL A 123 6.80 9.45 -6.16
CA VAL A 123 6.37 10.52 -7.07
C VAL A 123 7.60 11.36 -7.46
N PRO A 124 7.95 11.46 -8.75
CA PRO A 124 9.02 12.36 -9.18
C PRO A 124 8.67 13.81 -8.90
N LEU A 125 9.66 14.59 -8.45
CA LEU A 125 9.49 16.02 -8.23
C LEU A 125 9.66 16.76 -9.56
N TYR A 126 8.62 17.45 -10.03
CA TYR A 126 8.70 18.34 -11.19
C TYR A 126 8.87 19.79 -10.73
N ASN A 127 10.00 20.40 -11.07
CA ASN A 127 10.23 21.83 -10.90
C ASN A 127 10.37 22.48 -12.29
N PRO A 128 9.42 23.33 -12.72
CA PRO A 128 9.44 23.93 -14.05
C PRO A 128 10.58 24.94 -14.26
N ASN A 129 11.28 25.34 -13.19
CA ASN A 129 12.45 26.24 -13.26
C ASN A 129 13.77 25.52 -13.55
N ILE A 130 13.77 24.18 -13.56
CA ILE A 130 14.95 23.39 -13.90
C ILE A 130 14.89 23.06 -15.39
N GLU A 131 16.02 23.22 -16.09
CA GLU A 131 16.13 22.83 -17.49
C GLU A 131 15.88 21.32 -17.65
N PRO A 132 15.09 20.90 -18.66
CA PRO A 132 14.84 19.49 -18.89
C PRO A 132 16.09 18.80 -19.44
N VAL A 133 16.21 17.50 -19.17
CA VAL A 133 17.22 16.64 -19.81
C VAL A 133 17.07 16.66 -21.34
N TYR A 134 15.83 16.57 -21.82
CA TYR A 134 15.49 16.76 -23.23
C TYR A 134 14.26 17.64 -23.39
N ASP A 135 14.37 18.63 -24.26
CA ASP A 135 13.27 19.47 -24.71
C ASP A 135 12.47 18.80 -25.84
N ILE A 136 11.44 19.48 -26.33
CA ILE A 136 10.59 18.98 -27.42
C ILE A 136 11.35 18.74 -28.73
N ASN A 137 12.45 19.46 -28.98
CA ASN A 137 13.22 19.32 -30.21
C ASN A 137 14.09 18.07 -30.16
N GLU A 138 14.73 17.80 -29.03
CA GLU A 138 15.44 16.55 -28.76
C GLU A 138 14.50 15.35 -28.80
N ILE A 139 13.31 15.46 -28.20
CA ILE A 139 12.28 14.42 -28.25
C ILE A 139 11.90 14.09 -29.70
N LYS A 140 11.65 15.11 -30.55
CA LYS A 140 11.31 14.91 -31.97
C LYS A 140 12.43 14.25 -32.79
N ARG A 141 13.69 14.45 -32.40
CA ARG A 141 14.83 13.77 -33.04
C ARG A 141 14.86 12.29 -32.70
N ARG A 142 14.48 11.92 -31.48
CA ARG A 142 14.59 10.56 -30.94
C ARG A 142 13.36 9.70 -31.17
N LEU A 143 12.17 10.30 -31.12
CA LEU A 143 10.91 9.60 -31.39
C LEU A 143 10.42 9.84 -32.82
N PRO A 144 9.82 8.83 -33.47
CA PRO A 144 9.20 9.00 -34.78
C PRO A 144 7.88 9.79 -34.71
N HIS A 145 7.24 9.88 -33.54
CA HIS A 145 5.93 10.51 -33.34
C HIS A 145 5.94 12.02 -33.68
N ARG A 146 4.85 12.50 -34.25
CA ARG A 146 4.64 13.92 -34.61
C ARG A 146 3.24 14.38 -34.19
N PRO A 147 3.00 15.69 -34.03
CA PRO A 147 1.66 16.20 -33.80
C PRO A 147 0.65 15.65 -34.83
N PRO A 148 -0.57 15.28 -34.42
CA PRO A 148 -1.15 15.42 -33.07
C PRO A 148 -0.90 14.22 -32.14
N PHE A 149 0.03 13.31 -32.45
CA PHE A 149 0.24 12.06 -31.72
C PHE A 149 1.61 11.97 -31.02
N LEU A 150 2.36 13.06 -30.93
CA LEU A 150 3.49 13.19 -30.01
C LEU A 150 2.95 13.79 -28.71
N LEU A 151 2.95 13.01 -27.63
CA LEU A 151 2.22 13.32 -26.40
C LEU A 151 3.12 13.72 -25.23
N ILE A 152 4.44 13.61 -25.36
CA ILE A 152 5.39 14.05 -24.32
C ILE A 152 6.03 15.39 -24.69
N ASP A 153 6.17 16.28 -23.71
CA ASP A 153 6.66 17.64 -23.91
C ASP A 153 8.11 17.82 -23.48
N LYS A 154 8.53 17.13 -22.41
CA LYS A 154 9.87 17.22 -21.82
C LYS A 154 10.28 15.89 -21.19
N VAL A 155 11.58 15.61 -21.17
CA VAL A 155 12.19 14.59 -20.31
C VAL A 155 12.89 15.31 -19.16
N ILE A 156 12.54 14.98 -17.92
CA ILE A 156 13.11 15.62 -16.72
C ILE A 156 14.06 14.70 -15.93
N HIS A 157 14.02 13.40 -16.22
CA HIS A 157 14.96 12.42 -15.68
C HIS A 157 15.14 11.31 -16.71
N LEU A 158 16.38 10.86 -16.88
CA LEU A 158 16.71 9.70 -17.68
C LEU A 158 17.98 9.05 -17.16
N ASP A 159 17.91 7.76 -16.86
CA ASP A 159 19.07 6.92 -16.58
C ASP A 159 18.97 5.59 -17.36
N GLN A 160 19.74 4.57 -16.97
CA GLN A 160 19.74 3.28 -17.67
C GLN A 160 18.49 2.42 -17.41
N LYS A 161 17.72 2.71 -16.36
CA LYS A 161 16.61 1.88 -15.86
C LYS A 161 15.28 2.61 -15.83
N SER A 162 15.30 3.94 -15.83
CA SER A 162 14.11 4.75 -15.63
C SER A 162 14.13 6.04 -16.43
N VAL A 163 12.94 6.53 -16.72
CA VAL A 163 12.73 7.83 -17.36
C VAL A 163 11.51 8.50 -16.76
N VAL A 164 11.58 9.82 -16.60
CA VAL A 164 10.45 10.64 -16.20
C VAL A 164 10.21 11.72 -17.24
N CYS A 165 9.02 11.71 -17.83
CA CYS A 165 8.59 12.69 -18.81
C CYS A 165 7.44 13.54 -18.27
N ILE A 166 7.28 14.72 -18.87
CA ILE A 166 6.18 15.62 -18.61
C ILE A 166 5.28 15.67 -19.84
N LYS A 167 3.97 15.56 -19.60
CA LYS A 167 2.92 15.91 -20.55
C LYS A 167 2.01 16.96 -19.91
N ASN A 168 1.91 18.13 -20.53
CA ASN A 168 0.89 19.09 -20.20
C ASN A 168 -0.41 18.72 -20.90
N VAL A 169 -1.52 18.93 -20.19
CA VAL A 169 -2.86 18.65 -20.68
C VAL A 169 -3.57 19.99 -20.85
N THR A 170 -3.99 20.31 -22.07
CA THR A 170 -4.62 21.60 -22.38
C THR A 170 -5.91 21.41 -23.16
N MET A 171 -6.89 22.30 -22.93
CA MET A 171 -8.18 22.27 -23.62
C MET A 171 -8.03 22.38 -25.14
N ASN A 172 -6.90 22.94 -25.61
CA ASN A 172 -6.58 23.09 -27.02
C ASN A 172 -6.05 21.81 -27.69
N GLU A 173 -6.19 20.64 -27.07
CA GLU A 173 -5.89 19.35 -27.70
C GLU A 173 -7.12 18.79 -28.43
N PRO A 174 -6.97 18.23 -29.65
CA PRO A 174 -8.09 17.90 -30.53
C PRO A 174 -9.04 16.84 -29.96
N PHE A 175 -8.56 15.95 -29.09
CA PHE A 175 -9.40 14.90 -28.51
C PHE A 175 -10.42 15.43 -27.49
N PHE A 176 -10.23 16.63 -26.92
CA PHE A 176 -11.21 17.22 -25.99
C PHE A 176 -12.48 17.70 -26.68
N LEU A 177 -12.45 17.92 -28.00
CA LEU A 177 -13.65 18.24 -28.78
C LEU A 177 -14.73 17.14 -28.68
N GLY A 178 -14.29 15.88 -28.55
CA GLY A 178 -15.17 14.72 -28.51
C GLY A 178 -15.19 13.98 -27.17
N HIS A 179 -14.27 14.25 -26.24
CA HIS A 179 -14.11 13.45 -25.03
C HIS A 179 -14.03 14.31 -23.75
N PHE A 180 -15.15 14.81 -23.22
CA PHE A 180 -16.49 14.88 -23.84
C PHE A 180 -16.90 16.36 -23.96
N PRO A 181 -17.81 16.72 -24.89
CA PRO A 181 -18.11 18.12 -25.18
C PRO A 181 -18.42 19.02 -23.96
N ASN A 182 -19.08 18.48 -22.93
CA ASN A 182 -19.42 19.20 -21.70
C ASN A 182 -18.57 18.79 -20.47
N GLU A 183 -17.67 17.83 -20.64
CA GLU A 183 -16.83 17.30 -19.57
C GLU A 183 -15.48 16.85 -20.18
N PRO A 184 -14.54 17.78 -20.40
CA PRO A 184 -13.28 17.46 -21.06
C PRO A 184 -12.42 16.57 -20.14
N ILE A 185 -12.18 15.34 -20.59
CA ILE A 185 -11.40 14.31 -19.89
C ILE A 185 -10.37 13.77 -20.86
N MET A 186 -9.10 13.68 -20.49
CA MET A 186 -8.10 13.06 -21.36
C MET A 186 -8.40 11.55 -21.47
N PRO A 187 -8.59 10.99 -22.69
CA PRO A 187 -8.83 9.57 -22.87
C PRO A 187 -7.76 8.71 -22.19
N GLY A 188 -8.17 7.69 -21.43
CA GLY A 188 -7.24 6.82 -20.71
C GLY A 188 -6.22 6.13 -21.64
N VAL A 189 -6.64 5.79 -22.86
CA VAL A 189 -5.75 5.21 -23.89
C VAL A 189 -4.63 6.17 -24.32
N LEU A 190 -4.86 7.49 -24.30
CA LEU A 190 -3.82 8.47 -24.59
C LEU A 190 -2.86 8.65 -23.42
N GLN A 191 -3.28 8.35 -22.18
CA GLN A 191 -2.37 8.29 -21.04
C GLN A 191 -1.43 7.07 -21.16
N ILE A 192 -1.96 5.93 -21.61
CA ILE A 192 -1.14 4.74 -21.94
C ILE A 192 -0.14 5.07 -23.05
N GLU A 193 -0.60 5.69 -24.13
CA GLU A 193 0.26 6.08 -25.25
C GLU A 193 1.37 7.06 -24.81
N ALA A 194 1.03 8.09 -24.02
CA ALA A 194 2.03 9.03 -23.51
C ALA A 194 3.08 8.32 -22.63
N ALA A 195 2.66 7.39 -21.78
CA ALA A 195 3.56 6.55 -20.98
C ALA A 195 4.44 5.65 -21.86
N ALA A 196 3.89 5.12 -22.95
CA ALA A 196 4.65 4.37 -23.95
C ALA A 196 5.75 5.19 -24.59
N GLN A 197 5.43 6.40 -25.03
CA GLN A 197 6.38 7.31 -25.66
C GLN A 197 7.47 7.72 -24.66
N ALA A 198 7.11 7.92 -23.40
CA ALA A 198 8.09 8.09 -22.33
C ALA A 198 9.02 6.87 -22.23
N GLY A 199 8.49 5.65 -22.18
CA GLY A 199 9.29 4.42 -22.22
C GLY A 199 10.16 4.29 -23.47
N GLY A 200 9.67 4.74 -24.62
CA GLY A 200 10.42 4.82 -25.87
C GLY A 200 11.66 5.72 -25.76
N MET A 201 11.58 6.83 -25.01
CA MET A 201 12.76 7.68 -24.75
C MET A 201 13.86 6.96 -23.98
N LEU A 202 13.50 6.06 -23.06
CA LEU A 202 14.47 5.24 -22.34
C LEU A 202 15.07 4.17 -23.26
N VAL A 203 14.21 3.42 -23.92
CA VAL A 203 14.59 2.22 -24.67
C VAL A 203 15.37 2.59 -25.95
N LEU A 204 14.99 3.64 -26.65
CA LEU A 204 15.75 4.11 -27.82
C LEU A 204 17.08 4.76 -27.42
N GLY A 205 17.24 5.19 -26.17
CA GLY A 205 18.52 5.64 -25.64
C GLY A 205 19.58 4.53 -25.58
N THR A 206 19.20 3.25 -25.71
CA THR A 206 20.14 2.11 -25.65
C THR A 206 20.67 1.68 -27.02
N VAL A 207 20.20 2.28 -28.12
CA VAL A 207 20.66 1.98 -29.48
C VAL A 207 21.51 3.14 -30.04
N PRO A 208 22.49 2.87 -30.93
CA PRO A 208 23.42 3.91 -31.39
C PRO A 208 22.77 4.96 -32.32
N ASP A 209 21.76 4.56 -33.11
CA ASP A 209 21.06 5.37 -34.11
C ASP A 209 19.53 5.35 -33.88
N PRO A 210 19.03 5.94 -32.77
CA PRO A 210 17.63 5.84 -32.34
C PRO A 210 16.61 6.25 -33.41
N GLU A 211 16.95 7.18 -34.30
CA GLU A 211 16.12 7.66 -35.40
C GLU A 211 15.77 6.59 -36.45
N ASN A 212 16.51 5.48 -36.48
CA ASN A 212 16.30 4.35 -37.38
C ASN A 212 15.50 3.22 -36.73
N TYR A 213 15.04 3.40 -35.49
CA TYR A 213 14.27 2.42 -34.75
C TYR A 213 12.88 2.93 -34.39
N ALA A 214 11.93 2.00 -34.26
CA ALA A 214 10.61 2.25 -33.72
C ALA A 214 10.31 1.24 -32.60
N THR A 215 9.45 1.66 -31.67
CA THR A 215 8.94 0.80 -30.61
C THR A 215 7.50 0.42 -30.92
N TYR A 216 7.22 -0.87 -31.09
CA TYR A 216 5.88 -1.40 -31.32
C TYR A 216 5.32 -2.04 -30.07
N PHE A 217 4.10 -1.68 -29.70
CA PHE A 217 3.41 -2.28 -28.56
C PHE A 217 3.12 -3.78 -28.80
N LEU A 218 3.51 -4.60 -27.82
CA LEU A 218 3.20 -6.03 -27.82
C LEU A 218 2.11 -6.38 -26.81
N LYS A 219 2.15 -5.77 -25.61
CA LYS A 219 1.24 -6.11 -24.51
C LYS A 219 1.00 -4.91 -23.61
N ILE A 220 -0.24 -4.78 -23.16
CA ILE A 220 -0.66 -3.87 -22.10
C ILE A 220 -1.30 -4.74 -21.02
N ASP A 221 -0.79 -4.69 -19.79
CA ASP A 221 -1.25 -5.57 -18.70
C ASP A 221 -1.48 -4.79 -17.40
N LYS A 222 -2.46 -5.26 -16.62
CA LYS A 222 -2.82 -4.72 -15.28
C LYS A 222 -3.00 -3.20 -15.22
N VAL A 223 -3.37 -2.55 -16.33
CA VAL A 223 -3.59 -1.10 -16.34
C VAL A 223 -4.78 -0.73 -15.47
N LYS A 224 -4.61 0.28 -14.62
CA LYS A 224 -5.67 0.84 -13.78
C LYS A 224 -5.70 2.35 -13.91
N PHE A 225 -6.88 2.88 -14.20
CA PHE A 225 -7.16 4.31 -14.13
C PHE A 225 -7.78 4.63 -12.77
N LYS A 226 -7.16 5.54 -12.02
CA LYS A 226 -7.53 5.83 -10.63
C LYS A 226 -8.26 7.16 -10.49
N ASN A 227 -7.93 8.14 -11.33
CA ASN A 227 -8.50 9.48 -11.29
C ASN A 227 -8.64 10.04 -12.71
N LYS A 228 -9.59 10.96 -12.90
CA LYS A 228 -9.73 11.71 -14.16
C LYS A 228 -8.52 12.63 -14.34
N VAL A 229 -8.14 12.82 -15.60
CA VAL A 229 -7.15 13.81 -16.03
C VAL A 229 -7.89 14.82 -16.90
N VAL A 230 -7.71 16.11 -16.63
CA VAL A 230 -8.49 17.20 -17.23
C VAL A 230 -7.57 18.32 -17.74
N PRO A 231 -8.06 19.22 -18.61
CA PRO A 231 -7.30 20.41 -19.00
C PRO A 231 -6.76 21.19 -17.80
N GLY A 232 -5.50 21.60 -17.87
CA GLY A 232 -4.77 22.26 -16.79
C GLY A 232 -3.87 21.33 -15.97
N ASP A 233 -4.06 20.01 -16.06
CA ASP A 233 -3.20 19.06 -15.39
C ASP A 233 -1.80 18.98 -16.04
N THR A 234 -0.79 18.74 -15.20
CA THR A 234 0.54 18.30 -15.64
C THR A 234 0.73 16.83 -15.26
N LEU A 235 0.83 15.97 -16.27
CA LEU A 235 1.13 14.56 -16.08
C LEU A 235 2.64 14.36 -15.93
N ILE A 236 3.01 13.69 -14.84
CA ILE A 236 4.36 13.19 -14.58
C ILE A 236 4.34 11.70 -14.92
N LEU A 237 4.97 11.34 -16.03
CA LEU A 237 5.01 9.99 -16.58
C LEU A 237 6.31 9.32 -16.13
N LYS A 238 6.25 8.45 -15.12
CA LYS A 238 7.39 7.67 -14.64
C LYS A 238 7.33 6.26 -15.24
N MET A 239 8.44 5.87 -15.86
CA MET A 239 8.58 4.59 -16.52
C MET A 239 9.84 3.89 -16.01
N ASP A 240 9.68 2.70 -15.44
CA ASP A 240 10.79 1.88 -14.93
C ASP A 240 10.89 0.56 -15.72
N LEU A 241 12.10 0.15 -16.11
CA LEU A 241 12.36 -1.18 -16.64
C LEU A 241 12.15 -2.22 -15.53
N LEU A 242 11.27 -3.18 -15.78
CA LEU A 242 11.05 -4.31 -14.87
C LEU A 242 12.14 -5.37 -15.02
N GLU A 243 12.64 -5.54 -16.25
CA GLU A 243 13.67 -6.50 -16.61
C GLU A 243 14.66 -5.89 -17.60
N PRO A 244 15.91 -6.38 -17.68
CA PRO A 244 16.83 -5.98 -18.74
C PRO A 244 16.23 -6.27 -20.13
N ILE A 245 16.47 -5.36 -21.07
CA ILE A 245 16.03 -5.52 -22.47
C ILE A 245 16.69 -6.79 -23.05
N ARG A 246 15.88 -7.68 -23.63
CA ARG A 246 16.34 -8.94 -24.23
C ARG A 246 15.67 -9.15 -25.58
N HIS A 247 16.44 -9.55 -26.59
CA HIS A 247 15.93 -9.79 -27.94
C HIS A 247 15.13 -8.61 -28.52
N GLY A 248 15.52 -7.38 -28.16
CA GLY A 248 14.80 -6.17 -28.56
C GLY A 248 13.43 -5.98 -27.89
N VAL A 249 13.10 -6.72 -26.83
CA VAL A 249 11.85 -6.56 -26.08
C VAL A 249 12.13 -5.86 -24.76
N ALA A 250 11.34 -4.83 -24.47
CA ALA A 250 11.35 -4.08 -23.22
C ALA A 250 10.03 -4.29 -22.48
N LEU A 251 10.12 -4.63 -21.19
CA LEU A 251 8.98 -4.70 -20.27
C LEU A 251 9.16 -3.61 -19.20
N MET A 252 8.16 -2.74 -19.09
CA MET A 252 8.21 -1.55 -18.25
C MET A 252 6.97 -1.42 -17.37
N PHE A 253 7.14 -0.82 -16.20
CA PHE A 253 6.04 -0.40 -15.35
C PHE A 253 5.84 1.11 -15.46
N ALA A 254 4.60 1.51 -15.71
CA ALA A 254 4.17 2.88 -15.81
C ALA A 254 3.51 3.32 -14.51
N GLU A 255 3.90 4.50 -14.03
CA GLU A 255 3.21 5.25 -12.99
C GLU A 255 3.00 6.68 -13.48
N VAL A 256 1.75 7.11 -13.61
CA VAL A 256 1.39 8.45 -14.09
C VAL A 256 0.75 9.23 -12.97
N PHE A 257 1.28 10.42 -12.69
CA PHE A 257 0.83 11.27 -11.60
C PHE A 257 0.34 12.63 -12.09
N VAL A 258 -0.62 13.22 -11.36
CA VAL A 258 -0.94 14.65 -11.38
C VAL A 258 -0.68 15.19 -9.98
N GLY A 259 0.33 16.05 -9.85
CA GLY A 259 0.86 16.44 -8.55
C GLY A 259 1.32 15.21 -7.76
N ASN A 260 0.66 14.94 -6.62
CA ASN A 260 0.93 13.75 -5.78
C ASN A 260 -0.10 12.62 -5.93
N LYS A 261 -1.03 12.74 -6.89
CA LYS A 261 -2.09 11.76 -7.12
C LYS A 261 -1.71 10.85 -8.28
N LEU A 262 -1.65 9.55 -8.03
CA LEU A 262 -1.51 8.55 -9.07
C LEU A 262 -2.83 8.47 -9.87
N VAL A 263 -2.75 8.73 -11.18
CA VAL A 263 -3.91 8.76 -12.09
C VAL A 263 -3.98 7.52 -12.98
N MET A 264 -2.83 6.93 -13.34
CA MET A 264 -2.74 5.66 -14.07
C MET A 264 -1.52 4.86 -13.61
N GLU A 265 -1.65 3.53 -13.57
CA GLU A 265 -0.51 2.60 -13.43
C GLU A 265 -0.70 1.38 -14.32
N GLY A 266 0.37 0.69 -14.70
CA GLY A 266 0.28 -0.60 -15.42
C GLY A 266 1.59 -1.09 -16.03
N GLU A 267 1.58 -2.29 -16.59
CA GLU A 267 2.74 -2.90 -17.27
C GLU A 267 2.59 -2.72 -18.79
N LEU A 268 3.63 -2.22 -19.45
CA LEU A 268 3.71 -2.00 -20.89
C LEU A 268 4.88 -2.78 -21.47
N MET A 269 4.62 -3.56 -22.53
CA MET A 269 5.65 -4.30 -23.26
C MET A 269 5.73 -3.80 -24.70
N ALA A 270 6.95 -3.53 -25.16
CA ALA A 270 7.21 -3.08 -26.52
C ALA A 270 8.40 -3.82 -27.14
N GLN A 271 8.39 -3.93 -28.46
CA GLN A 271 9.48 -4.43 -29.28
C GLN A 271 10.17 -3.29 -30.01
N ILE A 272 11.49 -3.26 -29.93
CA ILE A 272 12.39 -2.36 -30.63
C ILE A 272 12.67 -3.00 -32.00
N VAL A 273 12.27 -2.30 -33.07
CA VAL A 273 12.41 -2.80 -34.43
C VAL A 273 13.16 -1.75 -35.24
N LYS A 274 14.19 -2.19 -35.98
CA LYS A 274 14.89 -1.35 -36.94
C LYS A 274 14.00 -1.13 -38.16
N VAL A 275 13.74 0.12 -38.50
CA VAL A 275 12.81 0.53 -39.57
C VAL A 275 13.52 1.14 -40.78
N LYS A 276 14.78 1.55 -40.63
CA LYS A 276 15.63 2.10 -41.69
C LYS A 276 17.01 1.45 -41.67
#